data_AF-A0A9X3NQ02-F1
#
_entry.id   AF-A0A9X3NQ02-F1
#
_cell.length_a   1.000
_cell.length_b   1.000
_cell.length_c   1.000
_cell.angle_alpha   90.00
_cell.angle_beta   90.00
_cell.angle_gamma   90.00
#
_symmetry.space_group_name_H-M   'P 1'
#
loop_
_entity.id
_entity.type
_entity.pdbx_description
1 polymer ?
#
loop_
_entity_poly.entity_id
_entity_poly.type
_entity_poly.pdbx_seq_one_letter_code
_entity_poly.pdbx_strand_id
1 'polypeptide(L)'
;MGSVPLADAEAVFRAVSSELGDLVARIPDGETGPRDNWVVWQLPLLQEHPDLETVSSLPEYGPGVRVKVRDGVDPSGVEFGPLGYARAALESWPVFARLQAEGVIPAHTRFQVSLPTPIAVVAAFTAVHQTELERAYEARLLAELAEITAAVPADRLAVQWDCAVEFALQEGVFPAWFGDGAPDRLLAGIVERMVRLGEAVPTGVPLGYHLCYGDFGHAHFVQPADTTRLAAVANGVAAGLSRPLDWLHLPVPRDRDDTAYFLPLKDLSLPEGTALYLGLVHATDGIEGGRRRLAAAKEVVDAFGVATECGLGRRPAGQLPGLFATHAALAREAAAGSPARSSPAP
;
A
#
# COMPACT_ATOMS: atom_id res chain seq x y z
N MET A 1 -6.36 1.87 -1.36
CA MET A 1 -5.72 1.64 -0.04
C MET A 1 -6.29 0.36 0.53
N GLY A 2 -5.53 -0.43 1.30
CA GLY A 2 -5.96 -1.76 1.72
C GLY A 2 -7.03 -1.79 2.83
N SER A 3 -6.85 -1.03 3.91
CA SER A 3 -7.70 -1.16 5.11
C SER A 3 -8.94 -0.24 5.14
N VAL A 4 -10.05 -0.76 5.66
CA VAL A 4 -11.34 -0.08 5.89
C VAL A 4 -11.97 -0.64 7.18
N PRO A 5 -12.31 0.20 8.17
CA PRO A 5 -12.68 -0.23 9.52
C PRO A 5 -14.15 -0.65 9.61
N LEU A 6 -14.53 -1.65 8.81
CA LEU A 6 -15.86 -2.26 8.80
C LEU A 6 -15.79 -3.71 9.29
N ALA A 7 -16.95 -4.32 9.52
CA ALA A 7 -17.06 -5.61 10.18
C ALA A 7 -16.39 -6.76 9.41
N ASP A 8 -16.53 -6.75 8.08
CA ASP A 8 -16.05 -7.78 7.18
C ASP A 8 -15.90 -7.25 5.74
N ALA A 9 -15.36 -8.09 4.85
CA ALA A 9 -15.16 -7.76 3.44
C ALA A 9 -16.47 -7.42 2.71
N GLU A 10 -17.60 -8.08 3.04
CA GLU A 10 -18.88 -7.78 2.39
C GLU A 10 -19.35 -6.36 2.72
N ALA A 11 -19.25 -5.95 3.99
CA ALA A 11 -19.56 -4.59 4.41
C ALA A 11 -18.69 -3.56 3.68
N VAL A 12 -17.39 -3.85 3.49
CA VAL A 12 -16.46 -3.00 2.75
C VAL A 12 -16.86 -2.88 1.29
N PHE A 13 -17.06 -4.01 0.60
CA PHE A 13 -17.45 -4.02 -0.81
C PHE A 13 -18.75 -3.26 -1.05
N ARG A 14 -19.76 -3.46 -0.21
CA ARG A 14 -21.04 -2.76 -0.32
C ARG A 14 -20.90 -1.26 -0.06
N ALA A 15 -20.18 -0.86 0.99
CA ALA A 15 -20.00 0.54 1.33
C ALA A 15 -19.24 1.29 0.22
N VAL A 16 -18.10 0.76 -0.22
CA VAL A 16 -17.29 1.38 -1.28
C VAL A 16 -18.06 1.44 -2.60
N SER A 17 -18.75 0.36 -2.97
CA SER A 17 -19.53 0.33 -4.20
C SER A 17 -20.71 1.30 -4.18
N SER A 18 -21.43 1.39 -3.06
CA SER A 18 -22.57 2.32 -2.91
C SER A 18 -22.14 3.78 -2.98
N GLU A 19 -21.02 4.13 -2.35
CA GLU A 19 -20.61 5.53 -2.20
C GLU A 19 -19.75 6.05 -3.36
N LEU A 20 -18.89 5.18 -3.91
CA LEU A 20 -17.95 5.55 -4.98
C LEU A 20 -18.35 4.99 -6.35
N GLY A 21 -19.00 3.83 -6.42
CA GLY A 21 -19.53 3.25 -7.65
C GLY A 21 -18.53 3.22 -8.81
N ASP A 22 -18.90 3.79 -9.95
CA ASP A 22 -18.06 3.84 -11.16
C ASP A 22 -16.78 4.70 -11.01
N LEU A 23 -16.59 5.39 -9.88
CA LEU A 23 -15.36 6.14 -9.60
C LEU A 23 -14.20 5.24 -9.15
N VAL A 24 -14.48 3.97 -8.76
CA VAL A 24 -13.45 3.04 -8.29
C VAL A 24 -13.15 1.92 -9.28
N ALA A 25 -11.91 1.91 -9.78
CA ALA A 25 -11.42 0.84 -10.64
C ALA A 25 -11.19 -0.50 -9.89
N ARG A 26 -11.01 -0.43 -8.56
CA ARG A 26 -10.63 -1.58 -7.72
C ARG A 26 -11.02 -1.37 -6.27
N ILE A 27 -11.41 -2.45 -5.58
CA ILE A 27 -11.86 -2.40 -4.18
C ILE A 27 -11.13 -3.48 -3.36
N PRO A 28 -10.49 -3.14 -2.23
CA PRO A 28 -9.86 -4.11 -1.33
C PRO A 28 -10.89 -4.82 -0.45
N ASP A 29 -10.50 -5.92 0.19
CA ASP A 29 -11.30 -6.56 1.23
C ASP A 29 -11.39 -5.77 2.55
N GLY A 30 -10.59 -4.70 2.67
CA GLY A 30 -10.61 -3.79 3.81
C GLY A 30 -9.73 -4.21 4.98
N GLU A 31 -8.94 -5.28 4.88
CA GLU A 31 -8.08 -5.75 5.98
C GLU A 31 -8.81 -5.85 7.33
N THR A 32 -10.05 -6.34 7.32
CA THR A 32 -10.91 -6.32 8.52
C THR A 32 -10.45 -7.31 9.59
N GLY A 33 -10.95 -7.11 10.82
CA GLY A 33 -10.69 -8.00 11.94
C GLY A 33 -9.22 -7.96 12.39
N PRO A 34 -8.53 -9.11 12.56
CA PRO A 34 -7.17 -9.12 13.08
C PRO A 34 -6.16 -8.37 12.20
N ARG A 35 -6.51 -8.09 10.93
CA ARG A 35 -5.65 -7.41 9.95
C ARG A 35 -5.78 -5.88 9.95
N ASP A 36 -6.63 -5.31 10.79
CA ASP A 36 -6.98 -3.88 10.76
C ASP A 36 -5.79 -2.93 11.00
N ASN A 37 -4.69 -3.47 11.52
CA ASN A 37 -3.44 -2.77 11.77
C ASN A 37 -2.27 -3.26 10.87
N TRP A 38 -2.59 -3.56 9.60
CA TRP A 38 -1.66 -3.81 8.49
C TRP A 38 -0.69 -4.98 8.68
N VAL A 39 0.53 -4.77 9.17
CA VAL A 39 1.52 -5.86 9.39
C VAL A 39 1.50 -6.39 10.83
N VAL A 40 0.83 -5.72 11.76
CA VAL A 40 0.87 -6.10 13.19
C VAL A 40 0.32 -7.51 13.44
N TRP A 41 -0.61 -7.98 12.62
CA TRP A 41 -1.15 -9.35 12.71
C TRP A 41 -0.15 -10.45 12.33
N GLN A 42 1.01 -10.08 11.78
CA GLN A 42 2.12 -11.00 11.55
C GLN A 42 2.94 -11.25 12.82
N LEU A 43 2.90 -10.34 13.80
CA LEU A 43 3.67 -10.49 15.03
C LEU A 43 3.35 -11.79 15.79
N PRO A 44 2.07 -12.17 16.02
CA PRO A 44 1.76 -13.45 16.66
C PRO A 44 2.36 -14.66 15.92
N LEU A 45 2.33 -14.66 14.58
CA LEU A 45 2.94 -15.72 13.77
C LEU A 45 4.44 -15.82 14.02
N LEU A 46 5.13 -14.68 14.06
CA LEU A 46 6.56 -14.64 14.37
C LEU A 46 6.86 -15.11 15.79
N GLN A 47 6.00 -14.78 16.76
CA GLN A 47 6.17 -15.19 18.16
C GLN A 47 5.93 -16.69 18.38
N GLU A 48 5.03 -17.29 17.60
CA GLU A 48 4.69 -18.72 17.65
C GLU A 48 5.68 -19.59 16.84
N HIS A 49 6.54 -18.99 16.02
CA HIS A 49 7.50 -19.71 15.18
C HIS A 49 8.51 -20.50 16.04
N PRO A 50 8.73 -21.81 15.77
CA PRO A 50 9.56 -22.67 16.61
C PRO A 50 11.02 -22.19 16.71
N ASP A 51 11.57 -21.66 15.62
CA ASP A 51 12.95 -21.18 15.54
C ASP A 51 13.17 -19.76 16.06
N LEU A 52 12.11 -19.04 16.42
CA LEU A 52 12.19 -17.65 16.86
C LEU A 52 11.85 -17.53 18.35
N GLU A 53 12.46 -16.55 19.01
CA GLU A 53 12.12 -16.16 20.36
C GLU A 53 11.80 -14.66 20.45
N THR A 54 10.84 -14.33 21.30
CA THR A 54 10.43 -12.94 21.54
C THR A 54 11.48 -12.20 22.35
N VAL A 55 11.81 -10.99 21.92
CA VAL A 55 12.69 -10.06 22.63
C VAL A 55 11.99 -8.71 22.80
N SER A 56 12.18 -8.10 23.97
CA SER A 56 11.68 -6.75 24.24
C SER A 56 12.63 -5.72 23.61
N SER A 57 12.06 -4.67 23.03
CA SER A 57 12.78 -3.54 22.47
C SER A 57 12.05 -2.24 22.78
N LEU A 58 12.74 -1.10 22.73
CA LEU A 58 12.05 0.18 22.68
C LEU A 58 11.46 0.34 21.28
N PRO A 59 10.17 0.69 21.14
CA PRO A 59 9.58 0.89 19.83
C PRO A 59 10.17 2.12 19.14
N GLU A 60 10.66 1.98 17.91
CA GLU A 60 10.96 3.11 17.03
C GLU A 60 9.66 3.68 16.43
N TYR A 61 8.76 2.78 16.00
CA TYR A 61 7.42 3.09 15.50
C TYR A 61 6.55 1.84 15.54
N GLY A 62 5.36 1.89 16.14
CA GLY A 62 4.51 0.71 16.33
C GLY A 62 4.77 -0.05 17.65
N PRO A 63 4.44 -1.35 17.73
CA PRO A 63 4.68 -2.17 18.92
C PRO A 63 6.17 -2.34 19.24
N GLY A 64 6.55 -2.31 20.53
CA GLY A 64 7.95 -2.50 20.98
C GLY A 64 8.41 -3.96 21.09
N VAL A 65 7.68 -4.89 20.49
CA VAL A 65 7.95 -6.33 20.59
C VAL A 65 8.59 -6.79 19.28
N ARG A 66 9.74 -7.45 19.40
CA ARG A 66 10.47 -8.04 18.28
C ARG A 66 10.73 -9.52 18.53
N VAL A 67 11.23 -10.21 17.51
CA VAL A 67 11.74 -11.57 17.57
C VAL A 67 13.18 -11.63 17.10
N LYS A 68 13.90 -12.66 17.54
CA LYS A 68 15.18 -13.07 16.95
C LYS A 68 15.20 -14.58 16.74
N VAL A 69 16.09 -15.05 15.89
CA VAL A 69 16.40 -16.48 15.78
C VAL A 69 16.96 -16.98 17.13
N ARG A 70 16.48 -18.14 17.58
CA ARG A 70 16.93 -18.78 18.82
C ARG A 70 18.41 -19.14 18.75
N ASP A 71 19.08 -19.09 19.90
CA ASP A 71 20.46 -19.50 20.02
C ASP A 71 20.63 -20.98 19.59
N GLY A 72 21.59 -21.24 18.70
CA GLY A 72 21.87 -22.59 18.17
C GLY A 72 21.07 -22.99 16.93
N VAL A 73 20.14 -22.14 16.46
CA VAL A 73 19.48 -22.30 15.15
C VAL A 73 20.24 -21.53 14.08
N ASP A 74 20.42 -22.14 12.90
CA ASP A 74 20.98 -21.47 11.72
C ASP A 74 19.92 -20.53 11.11
N PRO A 75 20.12 -19.20 11.11
CA PRO A 75 19.16 -18.26 10.54
C PRO A 75 18.84 -18.52 9.07
N SER A 76 19.78 -19.08 8.30
CA SER A 76 19.58 -19.37 6.87
C SER A 76 18.66 -20.57 6.60
N GLY A 77 18.40 -21.39 7.63
CA GLY A 77 17.49 -22.54 7.58
C GLY A 77 16.08 -22.25 8.09
N VAL A 78 15.78 -21.01 8.50
CA VAL A 78 14.43 -20.63 8.94
C VAL A 78 13.47 -20.65 7.75
N GLU A 79 12.34 -21.34 7.91
CA GLU A 79 11.28 -21.43 6.91
C GLU A 79 9.93 -21.03 7.50
N PHE A 80 9.24 -20.07 6.87
CA PHE A 80 7.92 -19.66 7.33
C PHE A 80 6.82 -20.56 6.76
N GLY A 81 5.90 -20.99 7.64
CA GLY A 81 4.62 -21.57 7.25
C GLY A 81 3.65 -20.52 6.68
N PRO A 82 2.36 -20.86 6.51
CA PRO A 82 1.36 -19.91 5.99
C PRO A 82 1.32 -18.59 6.76
N LEU A 83 1.56 -17.49 6.05
CA LEU A 83 1.46 -16.10 6.54
C LEU A 83 0.01 -15.64 6.63
N GLY A 84 -0.85 -16.24 5.79
CA GLY A 84 -2.30 -16.08 5.82
C GLY A 84 -2.85 -15.01 4.87
N TYR A 85 -2.01 -14.33 4.09
CA TYR A 85 -2.46 -13.38 3.07
C TYR A 85 -3.26 -14.09 1.97
N ALA A 86 -2.77 -15.25 1.51
CA ALA A 86 -3.51 -16.09 0.57
C ALA A 86 -4.87 -16.49 1.13
N ARG A 87 -4.91 -17.02 2.37
CA ARG A 87 -6.17 -17.37 3.04
C ARG A 87 -7.16 -16.21 3.06
N ALA A 88 -6.74 -15.02 3.50
CA ALA A 88 -7.61 -13.86 3.58
C ALA A 88 -8.18 -13.43 2.21
N ALA A 89 -7.34 -13.44 1.16
CA ALA A 89 -7.78 -13.13 -0.19
C ALA A 89 -8.76 -14.18 -0.74
N LEU A 90 -8.49 -15.47 -0.50
CA LEU A 90 -9.33 -16.59 -0.96
C LEU A 90 -10.68 -16.67 -0.22
N GLU A 91 -10.74 -16.24 1.05
CA GLU A 91 -11.99 -16.10 1.79
C GLU A 91 -12.84 -14.93 1.27
N SER A 92 -12.19 -13.84 0.87
CA SER A 92 -12.86 -12.61 0.39
C SER A 92 -13.32 -12.68 -1.06
N TRP A 93 -12.59 -13.43 -1.91
CA TRP A 93 -12.84 -13.48 -3.35
C TRP A 93 -14.26 -13.99 -3.72
N PRO A 94 -14.79 -15.09 -3.17
CA PRO A 94 -16.13 -15.55 -3.48
C PRO A 94 -17.21 -14.51 -3.14
N VAL A 95 -17.01 -13.72 -2.09
CA VAL A 95 -17.91 -12.62 -1.72
C VAL A 95 -17.88 -11.53 -2.77
N PHE A 96 -16.68 -11.07 -3.17
CA PHE A 96 -16.52 -10.08 -4.23
C PHE A 96 -17.18 -10.55 -5.54
N ALA A 97 -16.86 -11.78 -5.98
CA ALA A 97 -17.36 -12.35 -7.22
C ALA A 97 -18.90 -12.42 -7.23
N ARG A 98 -19.50 -12.86 -6.12
CA ARG A 98 -20.96 -12.89 -5.93
C ARG A 98 -21.57 -11.49 -6.00
N LEU A 99 -21.03 -10.51 -5.27
CA LEU A 99 -21.56 -9.15 -5.27
C LEU A 99 -21.46 -8.48 -6.66
N GLN A 100 -20.42 -8.80 -7.43
CA GLN A 100 -20.33 -8.32 -8.81
C GLN A 100 -21.36 -9.00 -9.73
N ALA A 101 -21.59 -10.31 -9.56
CA ALA A 101 -22.63 -11.03 -10.30
C ALA A 101 -24.06 -10.54 -9.98
N GLU A 102 -24.29 -10.10 -8.73
CA GLU A 102 -25.54 -9.46 -8.29
C GLU A 102 -25.69 -8.01 -8.81
N GLY A 103 -24.66 -7.45 -9.46
CA GLY A 103 -24.65 -6.05 -9.93
C GLY A 103 -24.46 -5.02 -8.81
N VAL A 104 -24.13 -5.46 -7.59
CA VAL A 104 -23.81 -4.57 -6.47
C VAL A 104 -22.47 -3.88 -6.69
N ILE A 105 -21.48 -4.60 -7.21
CA ILE A 105 -20.18 -4.06 -7.62
C ILE A 105 -20.20 -3.90 -9.16
N PRO A 106 -19.76 -2.76 -9.72
CA PRO A 106 -19.68 -2.59 -11.16
C PRO A 106 -18.82 -3.67 -11.83
N ALA A 107 -19.24 -4.12 -13.01
CA ALA A 107 -18.59 -5.23 -13.73
C ALA A 107 -17.12 -4.95 -14.09
N HIS A 108 -16.75 -3.68 -14.25
CA HIS A 108 -15.39 -3.26 -14.58
C HIS A 108 -14.45 -3.19 -13.35
N THR A 109 -15.00 -3.22 -12.14
CA THR A 109 -14.23 -3.09 -10.90
C THR A 109 -13.50 -4.39 -10.58
N ARG A 110 -12.21 -4.29 -10.25
CA ARG A 110 -11.36 -5.43 -9.87
C ARG A 110 -11.31 -5.64 -8.36
N PHE A 111 -11.13 -6.89 -7.95
CA PHE A 111 -10.79 -7.24 -6.57
C PHE A 111 -9.33 -6.87 -6.30
N GLN A 112 -9.10 -5.95 -5.37
CA GLN A 112 -7.74 -5.54 -4.99
C GLN A 112 -7.22 -6.41 -3.85
N VAL A 113 -6.05 -7.00 -4.02
CA VAL A 113 -5.25 -7.58 -2.93
C VAL A 113 -4.07 -6.68 -2.65
N SER A 114 -3.99 -6.16 -1.42
CA SER A 114 -2.87 -5.31 -0.97
C SER A 114 -1.98 -6.12 -0.06
N LEU A 115 -0.69 -6.19 -0.37
CA LEU A 115 0.31 -6.96 0.37
C LEU A 115 1.40 -6.02 0.89
N PRO A 116 1.92 -6.23 2.10
CA PRO A 116 3.11 -5.51 2.56
C PRO A 116 4.34 -6.03 1.83
N THR A 117 5.42 -5.27 1.87
CA THR A 117 6.74 -5.78 1.50
C THR A 117 7.34 -6.64 2.61
N PRO A 118 8.28 -7.56 2.30
CA PRO A 118 9.07 -8.26 3.33
C PRO A 118 9.83 -7.29 4.25
N ILE A 119 10.34 -6.16 3.70
CA ILE A 119 10.97 -5.09 4.47
C ILE A 119 10.05 -4.65 5.62
N ALA A 120 8.76 -4.47 5.35
CA ALA A 120 7.82 -3.94 6.34
C ALA A 120 7.72 -4.81 7.59
N VAL A 121 7.66 -6.13 7.41
CA VAL A 121 7.53 -7.08 8.52
C VAL A 121 8.86 -7.28 9.23
N VAL A 122 9.94 -7.42 8.46
CA VAL A 122 11.28 -7.70 9.00
C VAL A 122 11.80 -6.52 9.80
N ALA A 123 11.72 -5.29 9.27
CA ALA A 123 12.21 -4.11 9.98
C ALA A 123 11.42 -3.86 11.28
N ALA A 124 10.10 -4.05 11.24
CA ALA A 124 9.22 -3.78 12.37
C ALA A 124 9.39 -4.82 13.50
N PHE A 125 9.55 -6.10 13.16
CA PHE A 125 9.39 -7.17 14.14
C PHE A 125 10.62 -8.04 14.34
N THR A 126 11.74 -7.84 13.63
CA THR A 126 12.96 -8.65 13.85
C THR A 126 14.09 -7.80 14.43
N ALA A 127 14.82 -8.33 15.41
CA ALA A 127 15.92 -7.61 16.06
C ALA A 127 17.27 -7.80 15.36
N VAL A 128 17.51 -9.00 14.81
CA VAL A 128 18.76 -9.42 14.16
C VAL A 128 18.46 -10.44 13.06
N HIS A 129 19.46 -10.76 12.24
CA HIS A 129 19.35 -11.71 11.11
C HIS A 129 18.32 -11.28 10.05
N GLN A 130 18.17 -9.97 9.87
CA GLN A 130 17.19 -9.39 8.94
C GLN A 130 17.39 -9.90 7.51
N THR A 131 18.63 -10.08 7.06
CA THR A 131 18.92 -10.58 5.71
C THR A 131 18.35 -11.98 5.48
N GLU A 132 18.58 -12.90 6.42
CA GLU A 132 18.12 -14.28 6.31
C GLU A 132 16.59 -14.38 6.50
N LEU A 133 16.04 -13.66 7.49
CA LEU A 133 14.61 -13.64 7.75
C LEU A 133 13.82 -12.97 6.62
N GLU A 134 14.35 -11.90 6.02
CA GLU A 134 13.76 -11.26 4.84
C GLU A 134 13.67 -12.24 3.67
N ARG A 135 14.75 -12.98 3.39
CA ARG A 135 14.75 -13.98 2.31
C ARG A 135 13.69 -15.06 2.56
N ALA A 136 13.65 -15.61 3.78
CA ALA A 136 12.70 -16.67 4.12
C ALA A 136 11.24 -16.17 4.06
N TYR A 137 10.98 -14.98 4.59
CA TYR A 137 9.66 -14.37 4.61
C TYR A 137 9.19 -14.02 3.20
N GLU A 138 10.05 -13.43 2.38
CA GLU A 138 9.77 -13.12 0.98
C GLU A 138 9.41 -14.37 0.19
N ALA A 139 10.19 -15.46 0.32
CA ALA A 139 9.92 -16.71 -0.39
C ALA A 139 8.50 -17.24 -0.08
N ARG A 140 8.09 -17.20 1.19
CA ARG A 140 6.74 -17.61 1.59
C ARG A 140 5.66 -16.63 1.12
N LEU A 141 5.90 -15.32 1.20
CA LEU A 141 4.95 -14.31 0.73
C LEU A 141 4.70 -14.42 -0.79
N LEU A 142 5.74 -14.66 -1.58
CA LEU A 142 5.63 -14.87 -3.01
C LEU A 142 4.93 -16.20 -3.36
N ALA A 143 5.11 -17.24 -2.54
CA ALA A 143 4.30 -18.46 -2.67
C ALA A 143 2.81 -18.17 -2.44
N GLU A 144 2.46 -17.34 -1.46
CA GLU A 144 1.07 -16.92 -1.24
C GLU A 144 0.51 -16.03 -2.35
N LEU A 145 1.33 -15.15 -2.94
CA LEU A 145 0.94 -14.41 -4.15
C LEU A 145 0.63 -15.37 -5.31
N ALA A 146 1.41 -16.45 -5.48
CA ALA A 146 1.14 -17.47 -6.48
C ALA A 146 -0.18 -18.21 -6.21
N GLU A 147 -0.46 -18.56 -4.94
CA GLU A 147 -1.75 -19.15 -4.54
C GLU A 147 -2.94 -18.22 -4.89
N ILE A 148 -2.82 -16.92 -4.60
CA ILE A 148 -3.85 -15.91 -4.90
C ILE A 148 -4.09 -15.79 -6.40
N THR A 149 -3.02 -15.64 -7.18
CA THR A 149 -3.11 -15.41 -8.62
C THR A 149 -3.52 -16.65 -9.40
N ALA A 150 -3.35 -17.85 -8.84
CA ALA A 150 -3.89 -19.08 -9.39
C ALA A 150 -5.41 -19.21 -9.17
N ALA A 151 -5.94 -18.64 -8.08
CA ALA A 151 -7.33 -18.79 -7.70
C ALA A 151 -8.25 -17.66 -8.20
N VAL A 152 -7.72 -16.44 -8.33
CA VAL A 152 -8.47 -15.27 -8.79
C VAL A 152 -8.15 -14.99 -10.26
N PRO A 153 -9.15 -14.93 -11.16
CA PRO A 153 -8.92 -14.64 -12.58
C PRO A 153 -8.15 -13.33 -12.80
N ALA A 154 -7.19 -13.34 -13.72
CA ALA A 154 -6.29 -12.21 -13.95
C ALA A 154 -7.01 -10.93 -14.40
N ASP A 155 -8.13 -11.05 -15.11
CA ASP A 155 -9.00 -9.95 -15.53
C ASP A 155 -9.90 -9.42 -14.40
N ARG A 156 -9.88 -10.06 -13.23
CA ARG A 156 -10.68 -9.74 -12.05
C ARG A 156 -9.85 -9.33 -10.83
N LEU A 157 -8.54 -9.55 -10.87
CA LEU A 157 -7.60 -9.22 -9.80
C LEU A 157 -6.88 -7.89 -10.07
N ALA A 158 -6.46 -7.21 -9.01
CA ALA A 158 -5.45 -6.15 -9.02
C ALA A 158 -4.56 -6.34 -7.78
N VAL A 159 -3.23 -6.22 -7.92
CA VAL A 159 -2.28 -6.41 -6.83
C VAL A 159 -1.60 -5.09 -6.48
N GLN A 160 -1.61 -4.75 -5.19
CA GLN A 160 -0.90 -3.59 -4.64
C GLN A 160 0.21 -4.04 -3.69
N TRP A 161 1.39 -3.43 -3.80
CA TRP A 161 2.41 -3.49 -2.75
C TRP A 161 2.33 -2.22 -1.89
N ASP A 162 2.22 -2.40 -0.58
CA ASP A 162 2.16 -1.32 0.40
C ASP A 162 3.55 -1.10 1.00
N CYS A 163 4.08 0.12 0.82
CA CYS A 163 5.48 0.46 1.05
C CYS A 163 5.60 1.66 2.00
N ALA A 164 5.42 1.40 3.29
CA ALA A 164 5.58 2.41 4.34
C ALA A 164 6.98 2.41 4.96
N VAL A 165 7.51 1.21 5.21
CA VAL A 165 8.73 1.02 6.00
C VAL A 165 9.98 1.36 5.20
N GLU A 166 9.91 1.27 3.86
CA GLU A 166 10.95 1.73 2.94
C GLU A 166 11.29 3.20 3.21
N PHE A 167 10.28 4.04 3.44
CA PHE A 167 10.48 5.44 3.79
C PHE A 167 10.98 5.59 5.23
N ALA A 168 10.53 4.76 6.16
CA ALA A 168 11.06 4.76 7.52
C ALA A 168 12.57 4.43 7.55
N LEU A 169 13.05 3.54 6.67
CA LEU A 169 14.48 3.28 6.48
C LEU A 169 15.20 4.51 5.92
N GLN A 170 14.65 5.14 4.87
CA GLN A 170 15.26 6.33 4.26
C GLN A 170 15.31 7.55 5.17
N GLU A 171 14.33 7.69 6.07
CA GLU A 171 14.29 8.74 7.08
C GLU A 171 15.08 8.39 8.35
N GLY A 172 15.69 7.19 8.42
CA GLY A 172 16.48 6.75 9.57
C GLY A 172 15.68 6.45 10.83
N VAL A 173 14.36 6.25 10.70
CA VAL A 173 13.47 5.83 11.80
C VAL A 173 13.73 4.37 12.15
N PHE A 174 13.82 3.52 11.14
CA PHE A 174 14.22 2.12 11.31
C PHE A 174 15.64 1.89 10.82
N PRO A 175 16.40 1.00 11.48
CA PRO A 175 17.73 0.64 11.02
C PRO A 175 17.66 -0.19 9.74
N ALA A 176 18.40 0.23 8.72
CA ALA A 176 18.59 -0.56 7.51
C ALA A 176 19.66 -1.63 7.72
N TRP A 177 19.44 -2.82 7.17
CA TRP A 177 20.40 -3.94 7.15
C TRP A 177 21.07 -4.13 5.79
N PHE A 178 20.81 -3.23 4.85
CA PHE A 178 21.36 -3.21 3.51
C PHE A 178 21.68 -1.77 3.08
N GLY A 179 22.40 -1.62 1.97
CA GLY A 179 22.80 -0.29 1.47
C GLY A 179 23.88 0.39 2.30
N ASP A 180 24.56 -0.36 3.19
CA ASP A 180 25.79 -0.03 3.95
C ASP A 180 25.88 1.37 4.61
N GLY A 181 24.73 2.00 4.85
CA GLY A 181 24.62 3.34 5.44
C GLY A 181 24.70 4.49 4.44
N ALA A 182 24.93 4.24 3.14
CA ALA A 182 24.91 5.30 2.13
C ALA A 182 23.49 5.51 1.57
N PRO A 183 22.96 6.76 1.56
CA PRO A 183 21.60 7.05 1.09
C PRO A 183 21.28 6.51 -0.31
N ASP A 184 22.19 6.68 -1.28
CA ASP A 184 21.96 6.23 -2.66
C ASP A 184 21.94 4.69 -2.77
N ARG A 185 22.77 4.00 -1.98
CA ARG A 185 22.79 2.53 -1.95
C ARG A 185 21.61 1.95 -1.19
N LEU A 186 21.13 2.64 -0.15
CA LEU A 186 19.88 2.31 0.52
C LEU A 186 18.68 2.45 -0.44
N LEU A 187 18.58 3.57 -1.15
CA LEU A 187 17.55 3.78 -2.17
C LEU A 187 17.61 2.69 -3.25
N ALA A 188 18.80 2.40 -3.78
CA ALA A 188 18.98 1.33 -4.77
C ALA A 188 18.52 -0.04 -4.23
N GLY A 189 18.87 -0.37 -2.99
CA GLY A 189 18.47 -1.63 -2.35
C GLY A 189 16.96 -1.74 -2.07
N ILE A 190 16.30 -0.61 -1.79
CA ILE A 190 14.83 -0.52 -1.67
C ILE A 190 14.19 -0.77 -3.04
N VAL A 191 14.65 -0.04 -4.07
CA VAL A 191 14.12 -0.15 -5.43
C VAL A 191 14.30 -1.56 -5.97
N GLU A 192 15.47 -2.18 -5.79
CA GLU A 192 15.74 -3.56 -6.22
C GLU A 192 14.71 -4.55 -5.67
N ARG A 193 14.40 -4.45 -4.37
CA ARG A 193 13.42 -5.31 -3.69
C ARG A 193 12.01 -5.05 -4.21
N MET A 194 11.61 -3.78 -4.31
CA MET A 194 10.29 -3.40 -4.81
C MET A 194 10.08 -3.86 -6.26
N VAL A 195 11.09 -3.73 -7.13
CA VAL A 195 11.06 -4.24 -8.51
C VAL A 195 10.89 -5.75 -8.51
N ARG A 196 11.67 -6.49 -7.71
CA ARG A 196 11.55 -7.95 -7.59
C ARG A 196 10.14 -8.39 -7.18
N LEU A 197 9.51 -7.69 -6.24
CA LEU A 197 8.12 -7.93 -5.84
C LEU A 197 7.12 -7.61 -6.97
N GLY A 198 7.37 -6.55 -7.74
CA GLY A 198 6.55 -6.20 -8.90
C GLY A 198 6.62 -7.26 -10.00
N GLU A 199 7.82 -7.73 -10.32
CA GLU A 199 8.07 -8.80 -11.30
C GLU A 199 7.43 -10.13 -10.91
N ALA A 200 7.22 -10.38 -9.62
CA ALA A 200 6.54 -11.59 -9.16
C ALA A 200 5.03 -11.58 -9.42
N VAL A 201 4.42 -10.42 -9.69
CA VAL A 201 3.02 -10.36 -10.10
C VAL A 201 2.91 -10.89 -11.55
N PRO A 202 1.97 -11.80 -11.86
CA PRO A 202 1.82 -12.31 -13.23
C PRO A 202 1.45 -11.24 -14.25
N THR A 203 1.86 -11.45 -15.51
CA THR A 203 1.43 -10.60 -16.63
C THR A 203 -0.09 -10.63 -16.79
N GLY A 204 -0.70 -9.48 -17.09
CA GLY A 204 -2.15 -9.34 -17.24
C GLY A 204 -2.92 -9.08 -15.95
N VAL A 205 -2.28 -9.25 -14.78
CA VAL A 205 -2.80 -8.77 -13.49
C VAL A 205 -2.27 -7.35 -13.27
N PRO A 206 -3.11 -6.31 -13.15
CA PRO A 206 -2.68 -4.96 -12.85
C PRO A 206 -1.87 -4.85 -11.56
N LEU A 207 -0.76 -4.12 -11.61
CA LEU A 207 0.18 -3.89 -10.52
C LEU A 207 0.18 -2.41 -10.12
N GLY A 208 0.20 -2.14 -8.82
CA GLY A 208 0.59 -0.82 -8.34
C GLY A 208 1.22 -0.79 -6.96
N TYR A 209 1.65 0.40 -6.57
CA TYR A 209 2.33 0.63 -5.30
C TYR A 209 1.61 1.73 -4.51
N HIS A 210 1.47 1.51 -3.21
CA HIS A 210 1.11 2.54 -2.24
C HIS A 210 2.35 2.95 -1.47
N LEU A 211 2.85 4.16 -1.74
CA LEU A 211 3.94 4.74 -0.96
C LEU A 211 3.33 5.40 0.28
N CYS A 212 3.99 5.28 1.45
CA CYS A 212 3.41 5.75 2.70
C CYS A 212 4.48 6.21 3.70
N TYR A 213 4.10 7.11 4.62
CA TYR A 213 4.90 7.53 5.78
C TYR A 213 4.37 6.94 7.11
N GLY A 214 3.60 5.86 7.02
CA GLY A 214 2.93 5.19 8.14
C GLY A 214 1.73 5.98 8.68
N ASP A 215 0.83 5.33 9.41
CA ASP A 215 -0.31 5.99 10.09
C ASP A 215 -0.63 5.32 11.45
N PHE A 216 0.37 4.69 12.07
CA PHE A 216 0.25 4.15 13.43
C PHE A 216 -0.12 5.26 14.43
N GLY A 217 -1.22 5.06 15.16
CA GLY A 217 -1.74 6.06 16.09
C GLY A 217 -2.21 7.36 15.41
N HIS A 218 -2.53 7.32 14.11
CA HIS A 218 -2.88 8.51 13.29
C HIS A 218 -1.75 9.54 13.13
N ALA A 219 -0.50 9.08 13.22
CA ALA A 219 0.67 9.90 13.05
C ALA A 219 1.67 9.22 12.10
N HIS A 220 2.24 10.01 11.21
CA HIS A 220 3.42 9.59 10.44
C HIS A 220 4.61 9.39 11.37
N PHE A 221 5.51 8.49 11.00
CA PHE A 221 6.81 8.42 11.69
C PHE A 221 7.64 9.69 11.45
N VAL A 222 7.52 10.29 10.26
CA VAL A 222 8.11 11.58 9.87
C VAL A 222 7.12 12.31 8.98
N GLN A 223 6.92 13.61 9.22
CA GLN A 223 6.17 14.44 8.27
C GLN A 223 7.09 14.80 7.09
N PRO A 224 6.81 14.34 5.86
CA PRO A 224 7.68 14.61 4.73
C PRO A 224 7.79 16.12 4.48
N ALA A 225 9.03 16.57 4.20
CA ALA A 225 9.30 17.95 3.84
C ALA A 225 8.66 18.32 2.49
N ASP A 226 8.78 17.41 1.53
CA ASP A 226 8.28 17.49 0.16
C ASP A 226 8.16 16.06 -0.41
N THR A 227 7.88 15.97 -1.71
CA THR A 227 7.72 14.71 -2.44
C THR A 227 9.03 14.13 -3.02
N THR A 228 10.22 14.65 -2.65
CA THR A 228 11.50 14.23 -3.26
C THR A 228 11.76 12.74 -3.12
N ARG A 229 11.62 12.18 -1.92
CA ARG A 229 11.85 10.74 -1.69
C ARG A 229 10.81 9.88 -2.39
N LEU A 230 9.55 10.34 -2.40
CA LEU A 230 8.44 9.66 -3.08
C LEU A 230 8.72 9.58 -4.58
N ALA A 231 9.14 10.68 -5.20
CA ALA A 231 9.51 10.73 -6.62
C ALA A 231 10.72 9.84 -6.94
N ALA A 232 11.75 9.85 -6.08
CA ALA A 232 12.95 9.03 -6.26
C ALA A 232 12.64 7.52 -6.25
N VAL A 233 11.84 7.05 -5.28
CA VAL A 233 11.42 5.64 -5.22
C VAL A 233 10.52 5.30 -6.41
N ALA A 234 9.55 6.15 -6.72
CA ALA A 234 8.63 5.95 -7.83
C ALA A 234 9.36 5.80 -9.17
N ASN A 235 10.30 6.70 -9.46
CA ASN A 235 11.10 6.67 -10.67
C ASN A 235 12.00 5.43 -10.73
N GLY A 236 12.63 5.06 -9.61
CA GLY A 236 13.47 3.87 -9.55
C GLY A 236 12.68 2.59 -9.85
N VAL A 237 11.49 2.45 -9.28
CA VAL A 237 10.62 1.30 -9.53
C VAL A 237 10.10 1.30 -10.96
N ALA A 238 9.59 2.44 -11.44
CA ALA A 238 9.12 2.59 -12.81
C ALA A 238 10.19 2.24 -13.86
N ALA A 239 11.43 2.66 -13.64
CA ALA A 239 12.54 2.38 -14.55
C ALA A 239 13.05 0.93 -14.45
N GLY A 240 12.89 0.28 -13.29
CA GLY A 240 13.38 -1.07 -13.05
C GLY A 240 12.43 -2.18 -13.47
N LEU A 241 11.13 -1.90 -13.58
CA LEU A 241 10.13 -2.88 -14.01
C LEU A 241 10.21 -3.15 -15.52
N SER A 242 10.18 -4.43 -15.88
CA SER A 242 10.05 -4.94 -17.25
C SER A 242 8.59 -5.14 -17.68
N ARG A 243 7.67 -5.02 -16.73
CA ARG A 243 6.21 -5.10 -16.90
C ARG A 243 5.54 -3.73 -16.71
N PRO A 244 4.29 -3.55 -17.18
CA PRO A 244 3.54 -2.34 -16.91
C PRO A 244 3.35 -2.10 -15.41
N LEU A 245 3.55 -0.84 -15.01
CA LEU A 245 3.09 -0.28 -13.75
C LEU A 245 1.74 0.39 -13.99
N ASP A 246 0.66 -0.19 -13.46
CA ASP A 246 -0.69 0.28 -13.73
C ASP A 246 -1.08 1.48 -12.87
N TRP A 247 -0.65 1.52 -11.60
CA TRP A 247 -0.84 2.70 -10.76
C TRP A 247 0.23 2.92 -9.70
N LEU A 248 0.34 4.18 -9.30
CA LEU A 248 1.13 4.61 -8.16
C LEU A 248 0.27 5.49 -7.27
N HIS A 249 0.34 5.29 -5.96
CA HIS A 249 -0.28 6.18 -5.00
C HIS A 249 0.77 6.83 -4.09
N LEU A 250 0.62 8.14 -3.88
CA LEU A 250 1.48 8.96 -3.02
C LEU A 250 0.66 9.59 -1.88
N PRO A 251 1.19 9.60 -0.64
CA PRO A 251 0.53 10.24 0.50
C PRO A 251 0.74 11.75 0.43
N VAL A 252 -0.26 12.50 0.91
CA VAL A 252 -0.17 13.96 1.03
C VAL A 252 -0.62 14.32 2.45
N PRO A 253 0.31 14.76 3.33
CA PRO A 253 -0.05 15.18 4.68
C PRO A 253 -1.11 16.26 4.64
N ARG A 254 -2.01 16.24 5.63
CA ARG A 254 -3.15 17.15 5.71
C ARG A 254 -2.75 18.61 5.52
N ASP A 255 -1.66 19.01 6.16
CA ASP A 255 -1.20 20.39 6.24
C ASP A 255 -0.30 20.77 5.03
N ARG A 256 -0.21 19.91 4.00
CA ARG A 256 0.54 20.15 2.75
C ARG A 256 -0.38 20.57 1.62
N ASP A 257 -0.96 21.75 1.77
CA ASP A 257 -1.69 22.46 0.72
C ASP A 257 -0.82 23.53 0.02
N ASP A 258 0.50 23.43 0.16
CA ASP A 258 1.47 24.29 -0.48
C ASP A 258 2.06 23.66 -1.76
N THR A 259 2.22 24.47 -2.82
CA THR A 259 2.80 24.03 -4.11
C THR A 259 4.23 23.49 -3.95
N ALA A 260 5.00 24.01 -2.98
CA ALA A 260 6.39 23.64 -2.77
C ALA A 260 6.56 22.16 -2.40
N TYR A 261 5.63 21.59 -1.62
CA TYR A 261 5.57 20.16 -1.31
C TYR A 261 5.52 19.29 -2.58
N PHE A 262 4.79 19.73 -3.60
CA PHE A 262 4.58 18.96 -4.83
C PHE A 262 5.68 19.19 -5.88
N LEU A 263 6.49 20.26 -5.79
CA LEU A 263 7.48 20.61 -6.82
C LEU A 263 8.38 19.46 -7.28
N PRO A 264 8.89 18.58 -6.40
CA PRO A 264 9.69 17.42 -6.84
C PRO A 264 8.97 16.45 -7.78
N LEU A 265 7.62 16.45 -7.81
CA LEU A 265 6.86 15.62 -8.76
C LEU A 265 7.02 16.06 -10.22
N LYS A 266 7.64 17.22 -10.52
CA LYS A 266 8.02 17.57 -11.89
C LYS A 266 9.04 16.62 -12.49
N ASP A 267 9.85 15.98 -11.65
CA ASP A 267 10.85 15.00 -12.06
C ASP A 267 10.27 13.57 -12.12
N LEU A 268 8.98 13.40 -11.84
CA LEU A 268 8.32 12.10 -11.87
C LEU A 268 8.18 11.63 -13.33
N SER A 269 8.81 10.50 -13.65
CA SER A 269 8.81 9.89 -14.97
C SER A 269 8.10 8.54 -14.90
N LEU A 270 6.77 8.59 -15.02
CA LEU A 270 5.95 7.38 -15.07
C LEU A 270 5.78 6.91 -16.52
N PRO A 271 5.76 5.59 -16.77
CA PRO A 271 5.42 5.04 -18.07
C PRO A 271 4.05 5.53 -18.56
N GLU A 272 3.88 5.59 -19.87
CA GLU A 272 2.59 5.92 -20.45
C GLU A 272 1.52 4.91 -19.99
N GLY A 273 0.37 5.43 -19.55
CA GLY A 273 -0.73 4.61 -19.04
C GLY A 273 -0.70 4.36 -17.52
N THR A 274 0.40 4.67 -16.82
CA THR A 274 0.43 4.58 -15.36
C THR A 274 -0.46 5.66 -14.73
N ALA A 275 -1.43 5.23 -13.91
CA ALA A 275 -2.29 6.15 -13.17
C ALA A 275 -1.63 6.61 -11.85
N LEU A 276 -1.37 7.91 -11.71
CA LEU A 276 -0.96 8.50 -10.43
C LEU A 276 -2.19 8.83 -9.57
N TYR A 277 -2.15 8.49 -8.28
CA TYR A 277 -3.16 8.87 -7.28
C TYR A 277 -2.52 9.65 -6.14
N LEU A 278 -3.10 10.79 -5.79
CA LEU A 278 -2.65 11.62 -4.67
C LEU A 278 -3.61 11.52 -3.49
N GLY A 279 -3.05 11.36 -2.28
CA GLY A 279 -3.75 11.24 -1.00
C GLY A 279 -4.40 12.52 -0.49
N LEU A 280 -5.32 13.12 -1.25
CA LEU A 280 -5.90 14.44 -0.98
C LEU A 280 -7.16 14.41 -0.09
N VAL A 281 -7.61 13.23 0.37
CA VAL A 281 -8.82 13.11 1.19
C VAL A 281 -8.44 12.92 2.66
N HIS A 282 -8.93 13.84 3.49
CA HIS A 282 -8.70 13.86 4.93
C HIS A 282 -10.02 14.09 5.68
N ALA A 283 -10.24 13.34 6.76
CA ALA A 283 -11.49 13.41 7.52
C ALA A 283 -11.66 14.73 8.29
N THR A 284 -10.55 15.33 8.72
CA THR A 284 -10.55 16.42 9.70
C THR A 284 -10.73 17.82 9.10
N ASP A 285 -10.44 17.99 7.81
CA ASP A 285 -10.57 19.26 7.09
C ASP A 285 -11.51 19.17 5.87
N GLY A 286 -12.02 17.97 5.58
CA GLY A 286 -13.11 17.71 4.64
C GLY A 286 -12.84 18.22 3.22
N ILE A 287 -13.92 18.56 2.53
CA ILE A 287 -13.89 18.96 1.11
C ILE A 287 -13.07 20.22 0.86
N GLU A 288 -13.12 21.21 1.76
CA GLU A 288 -12.39 22.48 1.58
C GLU A 288 -10.88 22.30 1.72
N GLY A 289 -10.43 21.50 2.69
CA GLY A 289 -9.03 21.07 2.72
C GLY A 289 -8.66 20.33 1.44
N GLY A 290 -9.52 19.37 1.06
CA GLY A 290 -9.50 18.64 -0.21
C GLY A 290 -9.10 19.48 -1.40
N ARG A 291 -9.88 20.54 -1.63
CA ARG A 291 -9.75 21.47 -2.74
C ARG A 291 -8.46 22.28 -2.70
N ARG A 292 -8.00 22.69 -1.53
CA ARG A 292 -6.72 23.43 -1.41
C ARG A 292 -5.55 22.57 -1.88
N ARG A 293 -5.44 21.33 -1.42
CA ARG A 293 -4.36 20.42 -1.87
C ARG A 293 -4.54 20.02 -3.34
N LEU A 294 -5.78 19.83 -3.81
CA LEU A 294 -6.07 19.60 -5.22
C LEU A 294 -5.59 20.76 -6.10
N ALA A 295 -5.81 22.00 -5.69
CA ALA A 295 -5.34 23.18 -6.40
C ALA A 295 -3.81 23.26 -6.43
N ALA A 296 -3.14 23.10 -5.28
CA ALA A 296 -1.69 23.10 -5.19
C ALA A 296 -1.03 22.00 -6.04
N ALA A 297 -1.59 20.78 -6.03
CA ALA A 297 -1.10 19.69 -6.85
C ALA A 297 -1.25 19.95 -8.36
N LYS A 298 -2.35 20.58 -8.78
CA LYS A 298 -2.62 20.94 -10.20
C LYS A 298 -1.67 22.00 -10.75
N GLU A 299 -0.98 22.75 -9.90
CA GLU A 299 0.08 23.67 -10.35
C GLU A 299 1.37 22.94 -10.78
N VAL A 300 1.48 21.65 -10.44
CA VAL A 300 2.70 20.87 -10.66
C VAL A 300 2.48 19.63 -11.52
N VAL A 301 1.35 18.92 -11.34
CA VAL A 301 1.07 17.65 -11.99
C VAL A 301 -0.21 17.75 -12.82
N ASP A 302 -0.10 17.43 -14.11
CA ASP A 302 -1.18 17.64 -15.08
C ASP A 302 -2.35 16.65 -14.92
N ALA A 303 -2.09 15.41 -14.53
CA ALA A 303 -3.10 14.36 -14.46
C ALA A 303 -2.86 13.41 -13.28
N PHE A 304 -3.85 13.30 -12.40
CA PHE A 304 -3.85 12.37 -11.27
C PHE A 304 -5.28 12.07 -10.79
N GLY A 305 -5.46 10.90 -10.19
CA GLY A 305 -6.65 10.54 -9.42
C GLY A 305 -6.54 10.96 -7.95
N VAL A 306 -7.68 10.91 -7.26
CA VAL A 306 -7.78 11.26 -5.84
C VAL A 306 -7.93 10.00 -4.99
N ALA A 307 -7.26 9.96 -3.85
CA ALA A 307 -7.38 8.92 -2.84
C ALA A 307 -7.32 9.52 -1.43
N THR A 308 -7.57 8.69 -0.43
CA THR A 308 -7.16 8.97 0.95
C THR A 308 -5.64 8.91 1.06
N GLU A 309 -5.08 9.55 2.08
CA GLU A 309 -3.64 9.54 2.35
C GLU A 309 -3.10 8.13 2.63
N CYS A 310 -3.82 7.33 3.39
CA CYS A 310 -3.48 5.96 3.74
C CYS A 310 -4.78 5.13 3.86
N GLY A 311 -4.64 3.85 4.24
CA GLY A 311 -5.77 3.02 4.64
C GLY A 311 -6.55 3.60 5.83
N LEU A 312 -7.80 3.21 5.93
CA LEU A 312 -8.76 3.74 6.89
C LEU A 312 -8.89 2.88 8.16
N GLY A 313 -8.17 1.75 8.25
CA GLY A 313 -8.38 0.70 9.27
C GLY A 313 -8.37 1.17 10.73
N ARG A 314 -7.69 2.27 11.04
CA ARG A 314 -7.62 2.84 12.40
C ARG A 314 -8.67 3.92 12.69
N ARG A 315 -9.47 4.32 11.70
CA ARG A 315 -10.45 5.40 11.84
C ARG A 315 -11.75 4.89 12.47
N PRO A 316 -12.49 5.74 13.20
CA PRO A 316 -13.85 5.38 13.63
C PRO A 316 -14.77 5.15 12.43
N ALA A 317 -15.48 4.02 12.39
CA ALA A 317 -16.37 3.66 11.28
C ALA A 317 -17.43 4.74 10.96
N GLY A 318 -17.89 5.48 11.98
CA GLY A 318 -18.85 6.58 11.80
C GLY A 318 -18.34 7.77 10.97
N GLN A 319 -17.02 7.86 10.71
CA GLN A 319 -16.44 8.90 9.84
C GLN A 319 -16.47 8.51 8.35
N LEU A 320 -16.68 7.23 8.02
CA LEU A 320 -16.58 6.73 6.65
C LEU A 320 -17.56 7.39 5.68
N PRO A 321 -18.86 7.59 6.01
CA PRO A 321 -19.80 8.21 5.06
C PRO A 321 -19.36 9.62 4.61
N GLY A 322 -18.96 10.47 5.55
CA GLY A 322 -18.48 11.82 5.24
C GLY A 322 -17.17 11.83 4.45
N LEU A 323 -16.28 10.87 4.74
CA LEU A 323 -15.03 10.69 4.04
C LEU A 323 -15.25 10.21 2.60
N PHE A 324 -16.11 9.23 2.37
CA PHE A 324 -16.44 8.74 1.03
C PHE A 324 -17.17 9.81 0.20
N ALA A 325 -18.09 10.57 0.80
CA ALA A 325 -18.71 11.72 0.14
C ALA A 325 -17.67 12.76 -0.31
N THR A 326 -16.70 13.08 0.56
CA THR A 326 -15.59 13.98 0.24
C THR A 326 -14.72 13.42 -0.89
N HIS A 327 -14.40 12.13 -0.84
CA HIS A 327 -13.62 11.45 -1.87
C HIS A 327 -14.34 11.50 -3.22
N ALA A 328 -15.62 11.13 -3.28
CA ALA A 328 -16.41 11.16 -4.51
C ALA A 328 -16.49 12.57 -5.13
N ALA A 329 -16.67 13.60 -4.30
CA ALA A 329 -16.69 14.98 -4.75
C ALA A 329 -15.34 15.40 -5.37
N LEU A 330 -14.23 15.17 -4.67
CA LEU A 330 -12.89 15.53 -5.15
C LEU A 330 -12.49 14.74 -6.39
N ALA A 331 -12.83 13.44 -6.47
CA ALA A 331 -12.55 12.62 -7.64
C ALA A 331 -13.24 13.17 -8.90
N ARG A 332 -14.49 13.62 -8.78
CA ARG A 332 -15.23 14.26 -9.89
C ARG A 332 -14.62 15.61 -10.29
N GLU A 333 -14.19 16.42 -9.32
CA GLU A 333 -13.52 17.71 -9.58
C GLU A 333 -12.14 17.56 -10.23
N ALA A 334 -11.39 16.51 -9.85
CA ALA A 334 -10.12 16.17 -10.47
C ALA A 334 -10.32 15.75 -11.94
N ALA A 335 -11.32 14.89 -12.20
CA ALA A 335 -11.64 14.43 -13.55
C ALA A 335 -12.14 15.57 -14.46
N ALA A 336 -13.00 16.47 -13.96
CA ALA A 336 -13.55 17.58 -14.76
C ALA A 336 -12.51 18.64 -15.15
N GLY A 337 -11.42 18.76 -14.38
CA GLY A 337 -10.33 19.71 -14.66
C GLY A 337 -9.23 19.17 -15.55
N SER A 338 -9.26 17.89 -15.90
CA SER A 338 -8.28 17.27 -16.81
C SER A 338 -8.80 17.38 -18.25
N PRO A 339 -7.99 17.83 -19.24
CA PRO A 339 -8.42 17.79 -20.63
C PRO A 339 -8.79 16.35 -21.00
N ALA A 340 -10.00 16.17 -21.55
CA ALA A 340 -10.57 14.85 -21.80
C ALA A 340 -9.60 13.98 -22.61
N ARG A 341 -9.09 12.90 -22.01
CA ARG A 341 -8.45 11.83 -22.78
C ARG A 341 -9.56 11.12 -23.54
N SER A 342 -9.47 11.11 -24.87
CA SER A 342 -10.30 10.27 -25.72
C SER A 342 -10.16 8.82 -25.25
N SER A 343 -11.26 8.20 -24.84
CA SER A 343 -11.31 6.76 -24.59
C SER A 343 -10.74 6.01 -25.80
N PRO A 344 -10.02 4.90 -25.60
CA PRO A 344 -9.79 3.98 -26.70
C PRO A 344 -11.18 3.49 -27.16
N ALA A 345 -11.45 3.64 -28.44
CA ALA A 345 -12.62 3.08 -29.11
C ALA A 345 -12.65 1.54 -28.93
N PRO A 346 -13.85 0.92 -28.94
CA PRO A 346 -14.11 -0.40 -28.36
C PRO A 346 -13.34 -1.57 -28.98
#